data_AF-A0A565BXP3-F1
#
_entry.id   AF-A0A565BXP3-F1
#
_cell.length_a   1.000
_cell.length_b   1.000
_cell.length_c   1.000
_cell.angle_alpha   90.00
_cell.angle_beta   90.00
_cell.angle_gamma   90.00
#
_symmetry.space_group_name_H-M   'P 1'
#
loop_
_entity.id
_entity.type
_entity.pdbx_description
1 polymer ?
#
loop_
_entity_poly.entity_id
_entity_poly.type
_entity_poly.pdbx_seq_one_letter_code
_entity_poly.pdbx_strand_id
1 'polypeptide(L)'
;MQDDEAIPALESLLNDMSLHPIAAEALGAIGLACNVDILKKSLIMDPAQEVRETCELALKRIEELSNVDTENQSSTTDKSPFESIDPAAAFSSIHQLRQILLEESKGMYERYAALFVLRNHGGEEADSAIVDSLSANSALLRHEVAYVLGQLQNKSALATLSKIL
;
A
#
# COMPACT_ATOMS: atom_id res chain seq x y z
N MET A 1 -8.05 -11.28 -11.08
CA MET A 1 -9.51 -11.45 -11.09
C MET A 1 -10.08 -10.05 -10.89
N GLN A 2 -10.47 -9.39 -11.98
CA GLN A 2 -11.05 -8.04 -11.98
C GLN A 2 -12.55 -8.21 -12.24
N ASP A 3 -13.24 -8.81 -11.28
CA ASP A 3 -14.66 -9.14 -11.40
C ASP A 3 -15.49 -7.92 -10.99
N ASP A 4 -16.20 -7.35 -11.96
CA ASP A 4 -17.03 -6.16 -11.77
C ASP A 4 -18.35 -6.47 -11.05
N GLU A 5 -18.75 -7.75 -10.96
CA GLU A 5 -19.95 -8.19 -10.24
C GLU A 5 -19.85 -7.91 -8.73
N ALA A 6 -18.64 -7.83 -8.18
CA ALA A 6 -18.41 -7.57 -6.76
C ALA A 6 -18.59 -6.09 -6.38
N ILE A 7 -18.55 -5.15 -7.33
CA ILE A 7 -18.50 -3.71 -7.07
C ILE A 7 -19.70 -3.23 -6.24
N PRO A 8 -20.96 -3.57 -6.54
CA PRO A 8 -22.09 -3.08 -5.75
C PRO A 8 -22.02 -3.52 -4.28
N ALA A 9 -21.53 -4.73 -4.01
CA ALA A 9 -21.35 -5.22 -2.64
C ALA A 9 -20.21 -4.48 -1.92
N LEU A 10 -19.09 -4.24 -2.62
CA LEU A 10 -17.96 -3.48 -2.08
C LEU A 10 -18.31 -2.02 -1.81
N GLU A 11 -19.07 -1.36 -2.69
CA GLU A 11 -19.58 -0.01 -2.45
C GLU A 11 -20.51 0.04 -1.24
N SER A 12 -21.41 -0.94 -1.09
CA SER A 12 -22.27 -1.04 0.08
C SER A 12 -21.44 -1.21 1.36
N LEU A 13 -20.43 -2.08 1.33
CA LEU A 13 -19.53 -2.29 2.46
C LEU A 13 -18.79 -0.99 2.80
N LEU A 14 -18.24 -0.28 1.82
CA LEU A 14 -17.55 1.02 1.99
C LEU A 14 -18.47 2.16 2.47
N ASN A 15 -19.80 1.99 2.49
CA ASN A 15 -20.71 2.97 3.10
C ASN A 15 -21.15 2.57 4.52
N ASP A 16 -21.11 1.29 4.91
CA ASP A 16 -21.69 0.74 6.16
C ASP A 16 -20.80 0.79 7.43
N MET A 17 -19.70 1.52 7.39
CA MET A 17 -18.59 1.65 8.37
C MET A 17 -18.00 0.35 8.94
N SER A 18 -18.39 -0.83 8.43
CA SER A 18 -18.14 -2.12 9.09
C SER A 18 -16.89 -2.85 8.58
N LEU A 19 -16.52 -2.73 7.29
CA LEU A 19 -15.33 -3.36 6.68
C LEU A 19 -14.63 -2.43 5.67
N HIS A 20 -14.57 -1.14 5.99
CA HIS A 20 -14.20 -0.08 5.05
C HIS A 20 -12.80 -0.16 4.44
N PRO A 21 -11.74 -0.48 5.19
CA PRO A 21 -10.41 -0.60 4.60
C PRO A 21 -10.35 -1.72 3.55
N ILE A 22 -10.94 -2.88 3.87
CA ILE A 22 -10.95 -4.06 2.99
C ILE A 22 -11.74 -3.77 1.70
N ALA A 23 -12.86 -3.06 1.82
CA ALA A 23 -13.66 -2.67 0.66
C ALA A 23 -12.90 -1.69 -0.25
N ALA A 24 -12.23 -0.68 0.33
CA ALA A 24 -11.41 0.27 -0.43
C ALA A 24 -10.25 -0.42 -1.15
N GLU A 25 -9.56 -1.34 -0.47
CA GLU A 25 -8.46 -2.13 -1.05
C GLU A 25 -8.95 -2.99 -2.22
N ALA A 26 -10.06 -3.71 -2.04
CA ALA A 26 -10.65 -4.54 -3.08
C ALA A 26 -11.08 -3.73 -4.32
N LEU A 27 -11.68 -2.55 -4.12
CA LEU A 27 -12.05 -1.64 -5.22
C LEU A 27 -10.82 -1.16 -5.99
N GLY A 28 -9.71 -0.87 -5.30
CA GLY A 28 -8.42 -0.55 -5.91
C GLY A 28 -7.82 -1.73 -6.68
N ALA A 29 -7.91 -2.95 -6.13
CA ALA A 29 -7.44 -4.17 -6.79
C ALA A 29 -8.22 -4.48 -8.08
N ILE A 30 -9.54 -4.24 -8.10
CA ILE A 30 -10.38 -4.31 -9.30
C ILE A 30 -9.90 -3.31 -10.35
N GLY A 31 -9.61 -2.07 -9.93
CA GLY A 31 -8.91 -1.11 -10.76
C GLY A 31 -9.77 -0.41 -11.82
N LEU A 32 -11.10 -0.44 -11.70
CA LEU A 32 -12.01 0.16 -12.67
C LEU A 32 -12.33 1.63 -12.37
N ALA A 33 -12.47 2.43 -13.43
CA ALA A 33 -12.72 3.87 -13.33
C ALA A 33 -14.06 4.23 -12.66
N CYS A 34 -15.06 3.34 -12.69
CA CYS A 34 -16.34 3.53 -11.99
C CYS A 34 -16.16 3.65 -10.47
N ASN A 35 -15.09 3.08 -9.89
CA ASN A 35 -14.82 3.13 -8.45
C ASN A 35 -14.22 4.48 -8.00
N VAL A 36 -13.80 5.35 -8.92
CA VAL A 36 -13.05 6.57 -8.58
C VAL A 36 -13.87 7.54 -7.72
N ASP A 37 -15.16 7.71 -8.02
CA ASP A 37 -15.98 8.69 -7.32
C ASP A 37 -16.26 8.29 -5.87
N ILE A 38 -16.54 7.01 -5.62
CA ILE A 38 -16.78 6.49 -4.27
C ILE A 38 -15.50 6.53 -3.43
N LEU A 39 -14.35 6.21 -4.03
CA LEU A 39 -13.04 6.28 -3.35
C LEU A 39 -12.66 7.73 -3.02
N LYS A 40 -12.88 8.70 -3.93
CA LYS A 40 -12.64 10.13 -3.66
C LYS A 40 -13.54 10.66 -2.55
N LYS A 41 -14.82 10.27 -2.55
CA LYS A 41 -15.76 10.65 -1.49
C LYS A 41 -15.29 10.14 -0.14
N SER A 42 -14.92 8.86 -0.07
CA SER A 42 -14.48 8.20 1.17
C SER A 42 -13.14 8.77 1.65
N LEU A 43 -12.21 9.07 0.74
CA LEU A 43 -10.95 9.74 1.05
C LEU A 43 -11.14 11.07 1.81
N ILE A 44 -12.24 11.80 1.56
CA ILE A 44 -12.51 13.10 2.19
C ILE A 44 -13.38 12.95 3.44
N MET A 45 -14.40 12.08 3.37
CA MET A 45 -15.47 12.03 4.36
C MET A 45 -15.25 10.98 5.45
N ASP A 46 -14.47 9.95 5.20
CA ASP A 46 -14.34 8.83 6.14
C ASP A 46 -13.61 9.28 7.41
N PRO A 47 -14.16 9.02 8.62
CA PRO A 47 -13.50 9.40 9.87
C PRO A 47 -12.23 8.58 10.16
N ALA A 48 -12.14 7.34 9.69
CA ALA A 48 -11.00 6.47 9.94
C ALA A 48 -9.82 6.82 9.01
N GLN A 49 -8.65 7.05 9.61
CA GLN A 49 -7.45 7.41 8.86
C GLN A 49 -7.03 6.28 7.92
N GLU A 50 -7.08 5.02 8.37
CA GLU A 50 -6.70 3.87 7.57
C GLU A 50 -7.57 3.72 6.31
N VAL A 51 -8.86 4.09 6.37
CA VAL A 51 -9.75 4.03 5.20
C VAL A 51 -9.37 5.10 4.18
N ARG A 52 -9.12 6.33 4.64
CA ARG A 52 -8.68 7.43 3.77
C ARG A 52 -7.36 7.09 3.09
N GLU A 53 -6.39 6.60 3.86
CA GLU A 53 -5.09 6.15 3.35
C GLU A 53 -5.24 5.00 2.34
N THR A 54 -6.11 4.02 2.60
CA THR A 54 -6.38 2.92 1.66
C THR A 54 -7.04 3.44 0.37
N CYS A 55 -7.96 4.40 0.47
CA CYS A 55 -8.57 5.04 -0.71
C CYS A 55 -7.54 5.81 -1.55
N GLU A 56 -6.56 6.48 -0.91
CA GLU A 56 -5.44 7.13 -1.60
C GLU A 56 -4.64 6.11 -2.44
N LEU A 57 -4.28 4.96 -1.84
CA LEU A 57 -3.56 3.88 -2.53
C LEU A 57 -4.39 3.31 -3.70
N ALA A 58 -5.68 3.05 -3.47
CA ALA A 58 -6.59 2.51 -4.48
C ALA A 58 -6.74 3.45 -5.68
N LEU A 59 -6.91 4.75 -5.43
CA LEU A 59 -7.01 5.76 -6.48
C LEU A 59 -5.74 5.86 -7.31
N LYS A 60 -4.57 5.85 -6.67
CA LYS A 60 -3.29 5.94 -7.38
C LYS A 60 -3.07 4.74 -8.29
N ARG A 61 -3.44 3.55 -7.82
CA ARG A 61 -3.42 2.32 -8.61
C ARG A 61 -4.33 2.40 -9.85
N ILE A 62 -5.56 2.89 -9.69
CA ILE A 62 -6.49 3.05 -10.83
C ILE A 62 -5.90 4.02 -11.86
N GLU A 63 -5.31 5.13 -11.41
CA GLU A 63 -4.63 6.10 -12.29
C GLU A 63 -3.49 5.43 -13.07
N GLU A 64 -2.64 4.63 -12.40
CA GLU A 64 -1.54 3.91 -13.05
C GLU A 64 -2.02 2.91 -14.09
N LEU A 65 -3.04 2.10 -13.77
CA LEU A 65 -3.63 1.16 -14.72
C LEU A 65 -4.18 1.87 -15.97
N SER A 66 -4.82 3.03 -15.79
CA SER A 66 -5.34 3.81 -16.92
C SER A 66 -4.26 4.43 -17.81
N ASN A 67 -3.07 4.72 -17.26
CA ASN A 67 -1.94 5.28 -18.01
C ASN A 67 -1.16 4.21 -18.81
N VAL A 68 -1.17 2.95 -18.36
CA VAL A 68 -0.52 1.82 -19.04
C VAL A 68 -1.16 1.53 -20.42
N ASP A 69 -2.46 1.79 -20.58
CA ASP A 69 -3.16 1.62 -21.86
C ASP A 69 -2.75 2.67 -22.93
N THR A 70 -2.11 3.77 -22.52
CA THR A 70 -1.81 4.92 -23.39
C THR A 70 -0.33 5.00 -23.80
N GLU A 71 0.58 4.42 -23.02
CA GLU A 71 2.01 4.44 -23.31
C GLU A 71 2.58 3.01 -23.37
N ASN A 72 3.04 2.61 -24.56
CA ASN A 72 3.93 1.45 -24.77
C ASN A 72 5.31 1.70 -24.14
N GLN A 73 5.35 2.03 -22.85
CA GLN A 73 6.57 2.12 -22.08
C GLN A 73 6.67 0.88 -21.20
N SER A 74 7.73 0.12 -21.50
CA SER A 74 8.32 -0.94 -20.68
C SER A 74 8.71 -0.38 -19.31
N SER A 75 7.74 -0.04 -18.47
CA SER A 75 7.94 -0.06 -17.03
C SER A 75 7.87 -1.53 -16.65
N THR A 76 8.99 -2.03 -16.16
CA THR A 76 9.10 -3.39 -15.69
C THR A 76 8.06 -3.57 -14.59
N THR A 77 6.94 -4.23 -14.90
CA THR A 77 6.31 -5.11 -13.91
C THR A 77 7.28 -6.27 -13.71
N ASP A 78 8.47 -5.97 -13.16
CA ASP A 78 9.32 -6.99 -12.58
C ASP A 78 8.42 -7.57 -11.49
N LYS A 79 7.92 -8.77 -11.76
CA LYS A 79 7.12 -9.51 -10.79
C LYS A 79 7.91 -9.48 -9.50
N SER A 80 7.34 -8.86 -8.48
CA SER A 80 7.92 -8.85 -7.15
C SER A 80 8.42 -10.25 -6.81
N PRO A 81 9.60 -10.39 -6.18
CA PRO A 81 10.08 -11.68 -5.68
C PRO A 81 9.09 -12.37 -4.72
N PHE A 82 8.10 -11.63 -4.22
CA PHE A 82 7.10 -12.05 -3.24
C PHE A 82 5.71 -12.27 -3.84
N GLU A 83 5.57 -12.24 -5.18
CA GLU A 83 4.32 -12.43 -5.91
C GLU A 83 3.16 -11.50 -5.46
N SER A 84 3.52 -10.36 -4.85
CA SER A 84 2.57 -9.35 -4.40
C SER A 84 2.35 -8.27 -5.46
N ILE A 85 1.24 -7.57 -5.28
CA ILE A 85 0.92 -6.38 -6.04
C ILE A 85 1.55 -5.18 -5.32
N ASP A 86 2.68 -4.71 -5.82
CA ASP A 86 3.40 -3.58 -5.25
C ASP A 86 2.97 -2.27 -5.93
N PRO A 87 2.99 -1.12 -5.20
CA PRO A 87 2.96 0.20 -5.82
C PRO A 87 4.11 0.38 -6.81
N ALA A 88 3.87 1.12 -7.90
CA ALA A 88 4.94 1.50 -8.81
C ALA A 88 5.93 2.41 -8.10
N ALA A 89 7.23 2.16 -8.25
CA ALA A 89 8.26 2.90 -7.54
C ALA A 89 9.48 3.22 -8.40
N ALA A 90 10.00 4.43 -8.25
CA ALA A 90 11.25 4.85 -8.87
C ALA A 90 12.44 4.28 -8.09
N PHE A 91 13.45 3.76 -8.80
CA PHE A 91 14.70 3.30 -8.19
C PHE A 91 15.40 4.43 -7.44
N SER A 92 15.57 4.27 -6.12
CA SER A 92 16.22 5.23 -5.23
C SER A 92 17.21 4.51 -4.32
N SER A 93 18.16 5.24 -3.71
CA SER A 93 19.08 4.64 -2.73
C SER A 93 18.37 4.21 -1.44
N ILE A 94 18.88 3.20 -0.74
CA ILE A 94 18.32 2.72 0.56
C ILE A 94 18.15 3.89 1.54
N HIS A 95 19.13 4.79 1.61
CA HIS A 95 19.08 5.96 2.48
C HIS A 95 17.89 6.88 2.15
N GLN A 96 17.66 7.17 0.87
CA GLN A 96 16.51 7.99 0.45
C GLN A 96 15.17 7.29 0.72
N LEU A 97 15.09 5.99 0.44
CA LEU A 97 13.88 5.19 0.68
C LEU A 97 13.54 5.15 2.17
N ARG A 98 14.55 4.99 3.04
CA ARG A 98 14.38 5.09 4.49
C ARG A 98 13.85 6.45 4.91
N GLN A 99 14.39 7.54 4.37
CA GLN A 99 13.90 8.89 4.68
C GLN A 99 12.44 9.07 4.24
N ILE A 100 12.06 8.59 3.05
CA ILE A 100 10.68 8.65 2.58
C ILE A 100 9.75 7.84 3.50
N LEU A 101 10.12 6.59 3.82
CA LEU A 101 9.31 5.69 4.63
C LEU A 101 9.03 6.24 6.05
N LEU A 102 10.03 6.86 6.68
CA LEU A 102 9.95 7.35 8.06
C LEU A 102 9.43 8.80 8.17
N GLU A 103 9.24 9.51 7.06
CA GLU A 103 8.78 10.90 7.06
C GLU A 103 7.25 10.97 7.18
N GLU A 104 6.75 11.39 8.35
CA GLU A 104 5.30 11.45 8.64
C GLU A 104 4.55 12.50 7.82
N SER A 105 5.25 13.49 7.24
CA SER A 105 4.64 14.48 6.35
C SER A 105 4.43 13.99 4.92
N LYS A 106 4.95 12.82 4.57
CA LYS A 106 4.81 12.22 3.24
C LYS A 106 3.46 11.52 3.08
N GLY A 107 2.92 11.59 1.85
CA GLY A 107 1.69 10.89 1.49
C GLY A 107 1.83 9.37 1.62
N MET A 108 0.71 8.69 1.87
CA MET A 108 0.73 7.25 2.16
C MET A 108 1.32 6.46 0.99
N TYR A 109 0.98 6.85 -0.24
CA TYR A 109 1.47 6.19 -1.44
C TYR A 109 3.01 6.17 -1.54
N GLU A 110 3.66 7.32 -1.31
CA GLU A 110 5.13 7.40 -1.38
C GLU A 110 5.81 6.52 -0.33
N ARG A 111 5.24 6.49 0.88
CA ARG A 111 5.74 5.65 1.99
C ARG A 111 5.55 4.16 1.69
N TYR A 112 4.39 3.77 1.14
CA TYR A 112 4.11 2.40 0.70
C TYR A 112 5.07 1.96 -0.42
N ALA A 113 5.25 2.78 -1.44
CA ALA A 113 6.18 2.51 -2.53
C ALA A 113 7.60 2.29 -1.98
N ALA A 114 8.06 3.16 -1.07
CA ALA A 114 9.38 3.01 -0.43
C ALA A 114 9.51 1.70 0.37
N LEU A 115 8.48 1.31 1.13
CA LEU A 115 8.43 0.05 1.88
C LEU A 115 8.66 -1.16 0.96
N PHE A 116 7.92 -1.23 -0.15
CA PHE A 116 8.00 -2.36 -1.08
C PHE A 116 9.32 -2.39 -1.86
N VAL A 117 9.90 -1.24 -2.22
CA VAL A 117 11.25 -1.20 -2.81
C VAL A 117 12.30 -1.68 -1.82
N LEU A 118 12.23 -1.26 -0.55
CA LEU A 118 13.14 -1.72 0.50
C LEU A 118 13.02 -3.24 0.70
N ARG A 119 11.79 -3.77 0.73
CA ARG A 119 11.56 -5.22 0.81
C ARG A 119 12.19 -5.96 -0.36
N ASN A 120 11.98 -5.48 -1.59
CA ASN A 120 12.48 -6.12 -2.80
C ASN A 120 14.01 -6.02 -2.89
N HIS A 121 14.61 -4.97 -2.33
CA HIS A 121 16.06 -4.82 -2.24
C HIS A 121 16.69 -5.80 -1.25
N GLY A 122 16.13 -5.90 -0.04
CA GLY A 122 16.66 -6.71 1.06
C GLY A 122 17.99 -6.19 1.62
N GLY A 123 18.55 -6.91 2.60
CA GLY A 123 19.79 -6.55 3.27
C GLY A 123 19.58 -5.77 4.57
N GLU A 124 20.63 -5.73 5.41
CA GLU A 124 20.53 -5.28 6.80
C GLU A 124 20.05 -3.82 6.94
N GLU A 125 20.51 -2.93 6.06
CA GLU A 125 20.08 -1.52 6.08
C GLU A 125 18.61 -1.34 5.68
N ALA A 126 18.13 -2.11 4.70
CA ALA A 126 16.74 -2.09 4.28
C ALA A 126 15.83 -2.69 5.34
N ASP A 127 16.21 -3.84 5.90
CA ASP A 127 15.52 -4.49 7.00
C ASP A 127 15.40 -3.57 8.22
N SER A 128 16.49 -2.87 8.56
CA SER A 128 16.49 -1.88 9.64
C SER A 128 15.50 -0.74 9.39
N ALA A 129 15.45 -0.20 8.16
CA ALA A 129 14.47 0.83 7.79
C ALA A 129 13.02 0.35 7.90
N ILE A 130 12.75 -0.88 7.46
CA ILE A 130 11.42 -1.49 7.55
C ILE A 130 11.03 -1.67 9.02
N VAL A 131 11.91 -2.23 9.86
CA VAL A 131 11.64 -2.43 11.30
C VAL A 131 11.37 -1.10 12.01
N ASP A 132 12.14 -0.05 11.72
CA ASP A 132 11.94 1.26 12.35
C ASP A 132 10.58 1.89 12.01
N SER A 133 10.04 1.58 10.83
CA SER A 133 8.72 2.08 10.39
C SER A 133 7.54 1.46 11.14
N LEU A 134 7.74 0.42 11.97
CA LEU A 134 6.73 -0.08 12.91
C LEU A 134 6.28 0.97 13.95
N SER A 135 7.07 2.04 14.11
CA SER A 135 6.73 3.17 14.98
C SER A 135 5.87 4.25 14.31
N ALA A 136 5.48 4.06 13.04
CA ALA A 136 4.68 5.04 12.30
C ALA A 136 3.31 5.30 12.94
N ASN A 137 2.79 6.51 12.76
CA ASN A 137 1.47 6.89 13.28
C ASN A 137 0.32 6.18 12.55
N SER A 138 0.49 5.91 11.26
CA SER A 138 -0.51 5.22 10.43
C SER A 138 -0.68 3.77 10.87
N ALA A 139 -1.91 3.39 11.23
CA ALA A 139 -2.26 2.00 11.51
C ALA A 139 -2.13 1.12 10.25
N LEU A 140 -2.48 1.66 9.07
CA LEU A 140 -2.33 0.98 7.79
C LEU A 140 -0.86 0.66 7.50
N LEU A 141 0.03 1.65 7.62
CA LEU A 141 1.46 1.42 7.39
C LEU A 141 2.02 0.38 8.36
N ARG A 142 1.67 0.45 9.65
CA ARG A 142 2.15 -0.53 10.63
C ARG A 142 1.67 -1.95 10.32
N HIS A 143 0.43 -2.09 9.86
CA HIS A 143 -0.11 -3.38 9.41
C HIS A 143 0.69 -3.92 8.23
N GLU A 144 0.94 -3.09 7.21
CA GLU A 144 1.70 -3.49 6.03
C GLU A 144 3.14 -3.85 6.35
N VAL A 145 3.79 -3.08 7.23
CA VAL A 145 5.14 -3.36 7.69
C VAL A 145 5.19 -4.71 8.39
N ALA A 146 4.20 -5.04 9.24
CA ALA A 146 4.13 -6.35 9.85
C ALA A 146 3.95 -7.48 8.80
N TYR A 147 3.13 -7.25 7.78
CA TYR A 147 2.96 -8.18 6.66
C TYR A 147 4.27 -8.39 5.89
N VAL A 148 4.96 -7.31 5.51
CA VAL A 148 6.26 -7.32 4.81
C VAL A 148 7.33 -8.03 5.63
N LEU A 149 7.42 -7.78 6.94
CA LEU A 149 8.37 -8.47 7.82
C LEU A 149 8.09 -9.98 7.90
N GLY A 150 6.82 -10.38 7.84
CA GLY A 150 6.42 -11.79 7.70
C GLY A 150 6.91 -12.42 6.40
N GLN A 151 6.80 -11.70 5.27
CA GLN A 151 7.30 -12.15 3.97
C GLN A 151 8.82 -12.29 3.95
N LEU A 152 9.55 -11.37 4.58
CA LEU A 152 11.01 -11.42 4.72
C LEU A 152 11.49 -12.56 5.65
N GLN A 153 10.57 -13.17 6.42
CA GLN A 153 10.88 -14.19 7.44
C GLN A 153 12.01 -13.74 8.40
N ASN A 154 12.10 -12.45 8.66
CA ASN A 154 13.24 -11.87 9.35
C ASN A 154 13.18 -12.18 10.85
N LYS A 155 14.18 -12.91 11.36
CA LYS A 155 14.24 -13.27 12.79
C LYS A 155 14.44 -12.08 13.70
N SER A 156 15.08 -10.99 13.23
CA SER A 156 15.22 -9.77 14.02
C SER A 156 13.86 -9.08 14.21
N ALA A 157 13.00 -9.15 13.21
CA ALA A 157 11.65 -8.61 13.25
C ALA A 157 10.74 -9.32 14.27
N LEU A 158 10.94 -10.63 14.51
CA LEU A 158 10.19 -11.37 15.53
C LEU A 158 10.32 -10.74 16.93
N ALA A 159 11.52 -10.28 17.29
CA ALA A 159 11.76 -9.64 18.58
C ALA A 159 11.06 -8.28 18.70
N THR A 160 10.91 -7.55 17.60
CA THR A 160 10.23 -6.27 17.55
C THR A 160 8.71 -6.43 17.47
N LEU A 161 8.21 -7.33 16.62
CA LEU A 161 6.78 -7.66 16.49
C LEU A 161 6.20 -8.17 17.82
N SER A 162 6.95 -8.98 18.57
CA SER A 162 6.53 -9.47 19.89
C SER A 162 6.38 -8.38 20.95
N LYS A 163 6.93 -7.17 20.73
CA LYS A 163 6.76 -6.03 21.64
C LYS A 163 5.55 -5.15 21.30
N ILE A 164 4.97 -5.35 20.12
CA ILE A 164 3.91 -4.48 19.56
C ILE A 164 2.54 -5.19 19.61
N LEU A 165 2.53 -6.52 19.65
CA LEU A 165 1.36 -7.37 19.93
C LEU A 165 1.09 -7.46 21.44
#